data_AF-A0A2T6IHC6-F1
#
_entry.id   AF-A0A2T6IHC6-F1
#
_cell.length_a   1.000
_cell.length_b   1.000
_cell.length_c   1.000
_cell.angle_alpha   90.00
_cell.angle_beta   90.00
_cell.angle_gamma   90.00
#
_symmetry.space_group_name_H-M   'P 1'
#
loop_
_entity.id
_entity.type
_entity.pdbx_description
1 polymer ?
#
loop_
_entity_poly.entity_id
_entity_poly.type
_entity_poly.pdbx_seq_one_letter_code
_entity_poly.pdbx_strand_id
1 'polypeptide(L)'
;MYIEAIVLEGFKSYSNRVYVGPLHPQFNAVTGLNGTGKSNILDSICFVLGITNHALVRATKLDDLVYKQGQAGVTKATVTLKFRNDPHQQNNPLPFPYREMPEITITRQIVIGGRDRYLLNSRNAQLKEVRDFFHCCQMNINSPHFMIQQGKITKVINMKPKEVLGLIEEVSGTRMYELKRGNAVKLMQKKEQK
;
A
#
# COMPACT_ATOMS: atom_id res chain seq x y z
N MET A 1 5.57 14.06 -3.53
CA MET A 1 4.51 13.16 -4.03
C MET A 1 3.43 12.99 -2.97
N TYR A 2 2.15 13.01 -3.33
CA TYR A 2 1.02 12.75 -2.42
C TYR A 2 -0.11 12.01 -3.15
N ILE A 3 -1.05 11.40 -2.41
CA ILE A 3 -2.24 10.79 -3.01
C ILE A 3 -3.20 11.92 -3.38
N GLU A 4 -3.51 12.08 -4.65
CA GLU A 4 -4.48 13.05 -5.15
C GLU A 4 -5.90 12.50 -5.12
N ALA A 5 -6.08 11.21 -5.42
CA ALA A 5 -7.38 10.58 -5.39
C ALA A 5 -7.32 9.07 -5.20
N ILE A 6 -8.43 8.51 -4.71
CA ILE A 6 -8.65 7.08 -4.52
C ILE A 6 -9.90 6.70 -5.30
N VAL A 7 -9.79 5.71 -6.20
CA VAL A 7 -10.92 5.19 -6.97
C VAL A 7 -11.20 3.78 -6.50
N LEU A 8 -12.40 3.52 -5.99
CA LEU A 8 -12.84 2.21 -5.53
C LEU A 8 -13.96 1.70 -6.43
N GLU A 9 -13.99 0.41 -6.71
CA GLU A 9 -15.07 -0.24 -7.44
C GLU A 9 -15.22 -1.68 -6.92
N GLY A 10 -16.42 -2.06 -6.51
CA GLY A 10 -16.69 -3.40 -5.98
C GLY A 10 -15.91 -3.78 -4.71
N PHE A 11 -15.45 -2.80 -3.92
CA PHE A 11 -14.61 -3.02 -2.74
C PHE A 11 -15.41 -2.88 -1.43
N LYS A 12 -15.52 -3.97 -0.67
CA LYS A 12 -16.19 -4.05 0.65
C LYS A 12 -17.61 -3.46 0.67
N SER A 13 -17.76 -2.23 1.14
CA SER A 13 -19.05 -1.52 1.23
C SER A 13 -19.41 -0.76 -0.05
N TYR A 14 -18.47 -0.62 -0.98
CA TYR A 14 -18.63 0.14 -2.22
C TYR A 14 -18.94 -0.81 -3.38
N SER A 15 -20.23 -0.92 -3.75
CA SER A 15 -20.64 -1.74 -4.91
C SER A 15 -20.26 -1.08 -6.23
N ASN A 16 -20.54 0.22 -6.35
CA ASN A 16 -20.32 1.00 -7.57
C ASN A 16 -18.95 1.68 -7.53
N ARG A 17 -18.55 2.22 -8.69
CA ARG A 17 -17.35 3.05 -8.79
C ARG A 17 -17.51 4.34 -7.98
N VAL A 18 -16.65 4.55 -7.00
CA VAL A 18 -16.58 5.73 -6.14
C VAL A 18 -15.24 6.41 -6.34
N TYR A 19 -15.28 7.73 -6.51
CA TYR A 19 -14.10 8.59 -6.59
C TYR A 19 -13.99 9.39 -5.28
N VAL A 20 -12.90 9.19 -4.55
CA VAL A 20 -12.59 9.91 -3.30
C VAL A 20 -11.44 10.86 -3.58
N GLY A 21 -11.75 12.15 -3.67
CA GLY A 21 -10.78 13.22 -3.94
C GLY A 21 -11.46 14.45 -4.57
N PRO A 22 -10.69 15.50 -4.89
CA PRO A 22 -9.24 15.60 -4.72
C PRO A 22 -8.84 15.72 -3.25
N LEU A 23 -7.78 14.99 -2.86
CA LEU A 23 -7.20 15.05 -1.53
C LEU A 23 -6.15 16.17 -1.46
N HIS A 24 -6.12 16.87 -0.34
CA HIS A 24 -5.15 17.92 -0.07
C HIS A 24 -3.78 17.30 0.30
N PRO A 25 -2.64 17.89 -0.11
CA PRO A 25 -1.32 17.35 0.19
C PRO A 25 -0.95 17.31 1.68
N GLN A 26 -1.56 18.17 2.51
CA GLN A 26 -1.20 18.30 3.92
C GLN A 26 -2.13 17.56 4.88
N PHE A 27 -3.44 17.75 4.75
CA PHE A 27 -4.40 17.26 5.74
C PHE A 27 -5.72 16.91 5.07
N ASN A 28 -6.25 15.73 5.42
CA ASN A 28 -7.54 15.25 4.94
C ASN A 28 -8.30 14.66 6.11
N ALA A 29 -9.58 15.01 6.23
CA ALA A 29 -10.47 14.43 7.23
C ALA A 29 -11.53 13.57 6.54
N VAL A 30 -11.72 12.34 7.02
CA VAL A 30 -12.76 11.43 6.54
C VAL A 30 -13.80 11.26 7.66
N THR A 31 -14.99 11.82 7.45
CA THR A 31 -16.09 11.81 8.44
C THR A 31 -17.33 11.13 7.87
N GLY A 32 -18.30 10.82 8.74
CA GLY A 32 -19.56 10.17 8.36
C GLY A 32 -20.13 9.28 9.46
N LEU A 33 -21.37 8.81 9.27
CA LEU A 33 -22.08 7.98 10.24
C LEU A 33 -21.42 6.61 10.44
N ASN A 34 -21.67 5.96 11.57
CA ASN A 34 -21.17 4.61 11.82
C ASN A 34 -21.74 3.63 10.79
N GLY A 35 -20.89 2.72 10.29
CA GLY A 35 -21.28 1.74 9.27
C GLY A 35 -21.20 2.21 7.81
N THR A 36 -20.91 3.49 7.52
CA THR A 36 -20.87 4.01 6.13
C THR A 36 -19.61 3.64 5.33
N GLY A 37 -18.74 2.77 5.87
CA GLY A 37 -17.54 2.32 5.17
C GLY A 37 -16.32 3.24 5.28
N LYS A 38 -16.30 4.24 6.18
CA LYS A 38 -15.14 5.13 6.40
C LYS A 38 -13.81 4.38 6.56
N SER A 39 -13.78 3.38 7.42
CA SER A 39 -12.60 2.54 7.65
C SER A 39 -12.22 1.71 6.42
N ASN A 40 -13.16 1.47 5.50
CA ASN A 40 -12.88 0.75 4.26
C ASN A 40 -12.09 1.61 3.26
N ILE A 41 -12.14 2.95 3.37
CA ILE A 41 -11.25 3.83 2.59
C ILE A 41 -9.79 3.56 2.99
N LEU A 42 -9.50 3.50 4.30
CA LEU A 42 -8.17 3.15 4.78
C LEU A 42 -7.77 1.72 4.39
N ASP A 43 -8.70 0.76 4.49
CA ASP A 43 -8.45 -0.62 4.04
C ASP A 43 -8.15 -0.69 2.54
N SER A 44 -8.73 0.19 1.72
CA SER A 44 -8.48 0.22 0.29
C SER A 44 -7.06 0.69 -0.04
N ILE A 45 -6.55 1.69 0.70
CA ILE A 45 -5.17 2.14 0.60
C ILE A 45 -4.23 1.00 0.99
N CYS A 46 -4.53 0.31 2.10
CA CYS A 46 -3.77 -0.85 2.56
C CYS A 46 -3.77 -2.01 1.56
N PHE A 47 -4.91 -2.23 0.91
CA PHE A 47 -5.07 -3.25 -0.10
C PHE A 47 -4.16 -2.98 -1.30
N VAL A 48 -4.10 -1.74 -1.80
CA VAL A 48 -3.21 -1.36 -2.92
C VAL A 48 -1.75 -1.34 -2.50
N LEU A 49 -1.45 -0.93 -1.27
CA LEU A 49 -0.11 -1.00 -0.71
C LEU A 49 0.42 -2.46 -0.68
N GLY A 50 -0.46 -3.46 -0.62
CA GLY A 50 -0.03 -4.86 -0.68
C GLY A 50 0.43 -5.41 0.66
N ILE A 51 -0.19 -4.93 1.73
CA ILE A 51 0.03 -5.43 3.09
C ILE A 51 -0.24 -6.94 3.13
N THR A 52 0.76 -7.72 3.53
CA THR A 52 0.68 -9.18 3.65
C THR A 52 -0.09 -9.64 4.89
N ASN A 53 -0.21 -8.77 5.90
CA ASN A 53 -0.99 -9.05 7.08
C ASN A 53 -2.49 -8.75 6.84
N HIS A 54 -3.23 -9.78 6.45
CA HIS A 54 -4.67 -9.72 6.18
C HIS A 54 -5.52 -9.21 7.36
N ALA A 55 -5.02 -9.36 8.61
CA ALA A 55 -5.69 -8.80 9.78
C ALA A 55 -5.78 -7.26 9.73
N LEU A 56 -4.84 -6.60 9.05
CA LEU A 56 -4.85 -5.14 8.89
C LEU A 56 -5.95 -4.66 7.95
N VAL A 57 -6.35 -5.50 6.99
CA VAL A 57 -7.43 -5.22 6.03
C VAL A 57 -8.73 -5.88 6.49
N ARG A 58 -8.82 -6.40 7.73
CA ARG A 58 -10.02 -7.00 8.31
C ARG A 58 -10.68 -8.03 7.39
N ALA A 59 -9.87 -8.92 6.83
CA ALA A 59 -10.30 -9.96 5.90
C ALA A 59 -9.55 -11.27 6.20
N THR A 60 -10.21 -12.41 6.00
CA THR A 60 -9.55 -13.73 6.15
C THR A 60 -9.00 -14.22 4.83
N LYS A 61 -9.71 -13.94 3.73
CA LYS A 61 -9.32 -14.22 2.35
C LYS A 61 -9.36 -12.93 1.54
N LEU A 62 -8.61 -12.89 0.43
CA LEU A 62 -8.68 -11.74 -0.48
C LEU A 62 -10.08 -11.57 -1.09
N ASP A 63 -10.80 -12.66 -1.32
CA ASP A 63 -12.18 -12.64 -1.83
C ASP A 63 -13.16 -11.90 -0.90
N ASP A 64 -12.88 -11.86 0.41
CA ASP A 64 -13.69 -11.13 1.39
C ASP A 64 -13.68 -9.61 1.16
N LEU A 65 -12.72 -9.10 0.38
CA LEU A 65 -12.60 -7.70 0.05
C LEU A 65 -13.54 -7.29 -1.09
N VAL A 66 -14.11 -8.25 -1.82
CA VAL A 66 -15.10 -7.99 -2.86
C VAL A 66 -16.45 -7.69 -2.25
N TYR A 67 -17.18 -6.74 -2.83
CA TYR A 67 -18.49 -6.31 -2.35
C TYR A 67 -19.43 -7.51 -2.10
N LYS A 68 -19.92 -7.64 -0.86
CA LYS A 68 -20.75 -8.77 -0.40
C LYS A 68 -20.19 -10.15 -0.78
N GLN A 69 -18.85 -10.30 -0.83
CA GLN A 69 -18.18 -11.55 -1.20
C GLN A 69 -18.66 -12.13 -2.54
N GLY A 70 -19.12 -11.28 -3.48
CA GLY A 70 -19.63 -11.72 -4.78
C GLY A 70 -21.10 -12.13 -4.83
N GLN A 71 -21.77 -12.24 -3.69
CA GLN A 71 -23.17 -12.68 -3.62
C GLN A 71 -24.16 -11.73 -4.29
N ALA A 72 -23.74 -10.47 -4.54
CA ALA A 72 -24.54 -9.45 -5.20
C ALA A 72 -24.21 -9.27 -6.69
N GLY A 73 -23.61 -10.28 -7.34
CA GLY A 73 -23.24 -10.24 -8.76
C GLY A 73 -21.96 -9.46 -9.08
N VAL A 74 -21.37 -8.79 -8.08
CA VAL A 74 -20.09 -8.09 -8.22
C VAL A 74 -18.95 -9.04 -7.90
N THR A 75 -18.31 -9.61 -8.92
CA THR A 75 -17.25 -10.63 -8.76
C THR A 75 -15.84 -10.07 -8.77
N LYS A 76 -15.69 -8.74 -8.93
CA LYS A 76 -14.42 -8.05 -9.06
C LYS A 76 -14.36 -6.85 -8.12
N ALA A 77 -13.22 -6.68 -7.45
CA ALA A 77 -12.89 -5.44 -6.76
C ALA A 77 -11.65 -4.80 -7.39
N THR A 78 -11.73 -3.50 -7.64
CA THR A 78 -10.65 -2.69 -8.18
C THR A 78 -10.45 -1.48 -7.28
N VAL A 79 -9.21 -1.26 -6.85
CA VAL A 79 -8.84 -0.03 -6.14
C VAL A 79 -7.66 0.60 -6.86
N THR A 80 -7.77 1.89 -7.17
CA THR A 80 -6.71 2.68 -7.80
C THR A 80 -6.35 3.84 -6.91
N LEU A 81 -5.06 3.95 -6.58
CA LEU A 81 -4.48 5.13 -5.96
C LEU A 81 -3.85 5.99 -7.05
N LYS A 82 -4.26 7.26 -7.11
CA LYS A 82 -3.66 8.28 -7.98
C LYS A 82 -2.72 9.12 -7.14
N PHE A 83 -1.46 9.14 -7.51
CA PHE A 83 -0.41 9.93 -6.88
C PHE A 83 -0.05 11.09 -7.78
N ARG A 84 -0.02 12.28 -7.20
CA ARG A 84 0.55 13.46 -7.83
C ARG A 84 2.02 13.58 -7.45
N ASN A 85 2.86 13.61 -8.47
CA ASN A 85 4.29 13.75 -8.36
C ASN A 85 4.71 15.15 -8.83
N ASP A 86 5.78 15.67 -8.23
CA ASP A 86 6.40 16.91 -8.68
C ASP A 86 7.74 16.55 -9.35
N PRO A 87 7.83 16.59 -10.69
CA PRO A 87 9.04 16.25 -11.42
C PRO A 87 10.22 17.19 -11.11
N HIS A 88 9.95 18.43 -10.68
CA HIS A 88 10.98 19.44 -10.40
C HIS A 88 11.54 19.33 -8.98
N GLN A 89 11.03 18.40 -8.17
CA GLN A 89 11.56 18.17 -6.83
C GLN A 89 13.01 17.66 -6.88
N GLN A 90 13.94 18.47 -6.37
CA GLN A 90 15.40 18.25 -6.45
C GLN A 90 15.87 16.91 -5.89
N ASN A 91 15.14 16.35 -4.91
CA ASN A 91 15.36 15.04 -4.31
C ASN A 91 14.19 14.07 -4.55
N ASN A 92 13.62 14.05 -5.76
CA ASN A 92 12.55 13.10 -6.06
C ASN A 92 13.08 11.65 -5.98
N PRO A 93 12.63 10.81 -5.02
CA PRO A 93 13.23 9.51 -4.78
C PRO A 93 12.75 8.44 -5.77
N LEU A 94 11.85 8.80 -6.70
CA LEU A 94 11.31 7.89 -7.71
C LEU A 94 12.36 7.49 -8.77
N PRO A 95 12.35 6.22 -9.22
CA PRO A 95 13.19 5.78 -10.33
C PRO A 95 12.62 6.28 -11.68
N PHE A 96 13.49 6.37 -12.69
CA PHE A 96 13.07 6.55 -14.08
C PHE A 96 12.27 5.32 -14.55
N PRO A 97 11.16 5.47 -15.32
CA PRO A 97 10.60 6.69 -15.91
C PRO A 97 9.61 7.46 -15.00
N TYR A 98 9.26 6.95 -13.83
CA TYR A 98 8.21 7.52 -12.98
C TYR A 98 8.54 8.91 -12.42
N ARG A 99 9.82 9.24 -12.28
CA ARG A 99 10.28 10.57 -11.83
C ARG A 99 9.77 11.71 -12.70
N GLU A 100 9.71 11.52 -14.02
CA GLU A 100 9.31 12.54 -14.98
C GLU A 100 7.79 12.64 -15.16
N MET A 101 7.06 11.64 -14.66
CA MET A 101 5.61 11.59 -14.79
C MET A 101 4.96 12.47 -13.70
N PRO A 102 4.05 13.39 -14.06
CA PRO A 102 3.35 14.24 -13.08
C PRO A 102 2.26 13.46 -12.31
N GLU A 103 1.69 12.42 -12.91
CA GLU A 103 0.70 11.54 -12.29
C GLU A 103 1.17 10.08 -12.37
N ILE A 104 1.05 9.36 -11.26
CA ILE A 104 1.34 7.94 -11.17
C ILE A 104 0.12 7.24 -10.61
N THR A 105 -0.30 6.16 -11.25
CA THR A 105 -1.48 5.38 -10.88
C THR A 105 -1.08 3.97 -10.50
N ILE A 106 -1.53 3.53 -9.34
CA ILE A 106 -1.32 2.16 -8.85
C ILE A 106 -2.68 1.54 -8.63
N THR A 107 -2.98 0.50 -9.39
CA THR A 107 -4.24 -0.23 -9.32
C THR A 107 -3.99 -1.64 -8.84
N ARG A 108 -4.78 -2.11 -7.88
CA ARG A 108 -4.85 -3.53 -7.53
C ARG A 108 -6.23 -4.07 -7.87
N GLN A 109 -6.28 -5.20 -8.55
CA GLN A 109 -7.52 -5.87 -8.93
C GLN A 109 -7.53 -7.29 -8.38
N ILE A 110 -8.69 -7.68 -7.85
CA ILE A 110 -8.99 -9.05 -7.44
C ILE A 110 -10.31 -9.47 -8.08
N VAL A 111 -10.37 -10.75 -8.45
CA VAL A 111 -11.56 -11.41 -8.99
C VAL A 111 -11.78 -12.66 -8.17
N ILE A 112 -13.02 -12.91 -7.73
CA ILE A 112 -13.36 -14.08 -6.90
C ILE A 112 -13.05 -15.36 -7.69
N GLY A 113 -12.24 -16.25 -7.10
CA GLY A 113 -11.75 -17.47 -7.77
C GLY A 113 -10.82 -17.20 -8.95
N GLY A 114 -10.46 -15.94 -9.18
CA GLY A 114 -9.56 -15.49 -10.24
C GLY A 114 -8.15 -15.19 -9.73
N ARG A 115 -7.40 -14.43 -10.52
CA ARG A 115 -6.03 -14.01 -10.18
C ARG A 115 -6.02 -12.60 -9.61
N ASP A 116 -5.22 -12.38 -8.57
CA ASP A 116 -4.84 -11.04 -8.15
C ASP A 116 -3.84 -10.45 -9.16
N ARG A 117 -3.97 -9.15 -9.44
CA ARG A 117 -3.06 -8.43 -10.35
C ARG A 117 -2.84 -7.02 -9.86
N TYR A 118 -1.60 -6.56 -10.04
CA TYR A 118 -1.23 -5.16 -9.89
C TYR A 118 -1.04 -4.53 -11.25
N LEU A 119 -1.48 -3.29 -11.38
CA LEU A 119 -1.19 -2.44 -12.52
C LEU A 119 -0.50 -1.17 -12.01
N LEU A 120 0.65 -0.85 -12.60
CA LEU A 120 1.37 0.39 -12.38
C LEU A 120 1.30 1.18 -13.69
N ASN A 121 0.62 2.33 -13.68
CA ASN A 121 0.30 3.09 -14.89
C ASN A 121 -0.32 2.22 -16.00
N SER A 122 -1.35 1.45 -15.63
CA SER A 122 -2.05 0.51 -16.53
C SER A 122 -1.21 -0.66 -17.08
N ARG A 123 0.05 -0.79 -16.69
CA ARG A 123 0.91 -1.94 -17.03
C ARG A 123 0.89 -2.98 -15.92
N ASN A 124 0.74 -4.26 -16.27
CA ASN A 124 0.86 -5.35 -15.29
C ASN A 124 2.23 -5.30 -14.60
N ALA A 125 2.22 -5.22 -13.28
CA ALA A 125 3.40 -5.17 -12.43
C ALA A 125 3.39 -6.33 -11.43
N GLN A 126 4.57 -6.77 -11.00
CA GLN A 126 4.68 -7.75 -9.92
C GLN A 126 4.58 -7.07 -8.55
N LEU A 127 4.14 -7.81 -7.52
CA LEU A 127 4.12 -7.31 -6.14
C LEU A 127 5.48 -6.77 -5.68
N LYS A 128 6.57 -7.39 -6.14
CA LYS A 128 7.93 -6.95 -5.83
C LYS A 128 8.21 -5.54 -6.38
N GLU A 129 7.85 -5.28 -7.64
CA GLU A 129 8.04 -3.97 -8.28
C GLU A 129 7.21 -2.88 -7.59
N VAL A 130 5.96 -3.18 -7.24
CA VAL A 130 5.08 -2.27 -6.50
C VAL A 130 5.66 -1.97 -5.12
N ARG A 131 6.18 -2.99 -4.42
CA ARG A 131 6.84 -2.81 -3.13
C ARG A 131 8.10 -1.97 -3.24
N ASP A 132 8.93 -2.22 -4.26
CA ASP A 132 10.15 -1.46 -4.53
C ASP A 132 9.81 0.00 -4.84
N PHE A 133 8.74 0.27 -5.60
CA PHE A 133 8.22 1.62 -5.84
C PHE A 133 7.84 2.31 -4.53
N PHE A 134 7.04 1.66 -3.68
CA PHE A 134 6.62 2.24 -2.40
C PHE A 134 7.78 2.46 -1.43
N HIS A 135 8.82 1.61 -1.47
CA HIS A 135 10.06 1.83 -0.74
C HIS A 135 10.83 3.07 -1.23
N CYS A 136 10.92 3.28 -2.55
CA CYS A 136 11.49 4.51 -3.11
C CYS A 136 10.73 5.75 -2.61
N CYS A 137 9.41 5.67 -2.53
CA CYS A 137 8.58 6.74 -1.99
C CYS A 137 8.65 6.92 -0.45
N GLN A 138 9.51 6.17 0.25
CA GLN A 138 9.57 6.09 1.71
C GLN A 138 8.22 5.70 2.37
N MET A 139 7.31 5.12 1.59
CA MET A 139 6.03 4.60 2.04
C MET A 139 6.17 3.10 2.26
N ASN A 140 6.80 2.68 3.35
CA ASN A 140 6.95 1.26 3.60
C ASN A 140 5.64 0.63 4.08
N ILE A 141 5.04 -0.14 3.18
CA ILE A 141 3.81 -0.93 3.34
C ILE A 141 3.84 -1.85 4.57
N ASN A 142 5.01 -2.40 4.90
CA ASN A 142 5.13 -3.45 5.91
C ASN A 142 5.42 -2.91 7.31
N SER A 143 5.65 -1.60 7.44
CA SER A 143 5.83 -1.00 8.75
C SER A 143 4.47 -0.75 9.39
N PRO A 144 4.21 -1.32 10.57
CA PRO A 144 2.95 -1.11 11.29
C PRO A 144 2.75 0.35 11.72
N HIS A 145 3.70 1.24 11.46
CA HIS A 145 3.73 2.63 11.92
C HIS A 145 3.26 3.64 10.86
N PHE A 146 3.20 3.27 9.57
CA PHE A 146 2.55 4.12 8.55
C PHE A 146 1.04 4.26 8.81
N MET A 147 0.43 3.25 9.43
CA MET A 147 -1.00 3.23 9.73
C MET A 147 -1.29 2.82 11.18
N ILE A 148 -1.69 3.80 11.97
CA ILE A 148 -2.17 3.61 13.33
C ILE A 148 -3.69 3.44 13.28
N GLN A 149 -4.13 2.18 13.34
CA GLN A 149 -5.55 1.84 13.51
C GLN A 149 -5.94 1.94 14.99
N GLN A 150 -7.23 2.08 15.24
CA GLN A 150 -7.79 2.03 16.59
C GLN A 150 -7.32 0.76 17.32
N GLY A 151 -6.86 0.90 18.57
CA GLY A 151 -6.33 -0.20 19.37
C GLY A 151 -4.85 -0.54 19.14
N LYS A 152 -4.22 -0.06 18.05
CA LYS A 152 -2.77 -0.24 17.84
C LYS A 152 -1.92 0.72 18.69
N ILE A 153 -2.49 1.80 19.21
CA ILE A 153 -1.75 2.76 20.03
C ILE A 153 -1.10 2.10 21.25
N THR A 154 -1.79 1.14 21.89
CA THR A 154 -1.26 0.38 23.03
C THR A 154 -0.04 -0.47 22.63
N LYS A 155 -0.02 -0.98 21.39
CA LYS A 155 1.14 -1.69 20.85
C LYS A 155 2.33 -0.75 20.65
N VAL A 156 2.07 0.50 20.25
CA VAL A 156 3.12 1.52 20.11
C VAL A 156 3.77 1.83 21.46
N ILE A 157 2.95 1.97 22.50
CA ILE A 157 3.41 2.25 23.87
C ILE A 157 4.22 1.06 24.43
N ASN A 158 3.82 -0.18 24.11
CA ASN A 158 4.45 -1.40 24.62
C ASN A 158 5.52 -1.99 23.69
N MET A 159 6.06 -1.21 22.74
CA MET A 159 7.07 -1.72 21.81
C MET A 159 8.36 -2.13 22.53
N LYS A 160 8.95 -3.25 22.10
CA LYS A 160 10.26 -3.68 22.62
C LYS A 160 11.37 -2.81 22.03
N PRO A 161 12.53 -2.66 22.71
CA PRO A 161 13.65 -1.86 22.19
C PRO A 161 14.08 -2.22 20.76
N LYS A 162 14.03 -3.50 20.38
CA LYS A 162 14.32 -3.96 19.01
C LYS A 162 13.32 -3.45 17.97
N GLU A 163 12.04 -3.32 18.34
CA GLU A 163 10.99 -2.80 17.45
C GLU A 163 11.14 -1.29 17.28
N VAL A 164 11.47 -0.58 18.37
CA VAL A 164 11.78 0.86 18.35
C VAL A 164 13.02 1.14 17.49
N LEU A 165 14.09 0.34 17.61
CA LEU A 165 15.26 0.46 16.76
C LEU A 165 14.89 0.27 15.28
N GLY A 166 14.10 -0.75 14.97
CA GLY A 166 13.62 -0.99 13.61
C GLY A 166 12.86 0.18 13.00
N LEU A 167 12.12 0.95 13.83
CA LEU A 167 11.44 2.18 13.43
C LEU A 167 12.43 3.30 13.11
N ILE A 168 13.47 3.48 13.93
CA ILE A 168 14.50 4.50 13.71
C ILE A 168 15.31 4.19 12.43
N GLU A 169 15.68 2.93 12.22
CA GLU A 169 16.38 2.46 11.01
C GLU A 169 15.56 2.68 9.73
N GLU A 170 14.24 2.62 9.87
CA GLU A 170 13.33 2.86 8.77
C GLU A 170 13.23 4.34 8.42
N VAL A 171 13.04 5.21 9.42
CA VAL A 171 12.98 6.67 9.23
C VAL A 171 14.31 7.21 8.70
N SER A 172 15.43 6.66 9.17
CA SER A 172 16.77 6.99 8.66
C SER A 172 17.09 6.36 7.30
N GLY A 173 16.22 5.49 6.77
CA GLY A 173 16.40 4.84 5.47
C GLY A 173 17.52 3.78 5.41
N THR A 174 18.22 3.53 6.52
CA THR A 174 19.33 2.56 6.60
C THR A 174 18.86 1.12 6.41
N ARG A 175 17.61 0.83 6.76
CA ARG A 175 17.02 -0.51 6.65
C ARG A 175 17.05 -1.10 5.25
N MET A 176 16.86 -0.28 4.20
CA MET A 176 16.92 -0.76 2.82
C MET A 176 18.33 -1.21 2.45
N TYR A 177 19.34 -0.44 2.86
CA TYR A 177 20.74 -0.77 2.63
C TYR A 177 21.12 -2.06 3.35
N GLU A 178 20.75 -2.20 4.63
CA GLU A 178 21.01 -3.39 5.43
C GLU A 178 20.38 -4.66 4.81
N LEU A 179 19.13 -4.56 4.35
CA LEU A 179 18.44 -5.68 3.68
C LEU A 179 19.13 -6.09 2.38
N LYS A 180 19.50 -5.11 1.54
CA LYS A 180 20.22 -5.39 0.28
C LYS A 180 21.59 -6.00 0.55
N ARG A 181 22.35 -5.45 1.51
CA ARG A 181 23.64 -5.98 1.95
C ARG A 181 23.50 -7.42 2.46
N GLY A 182 22.54 -7.68 3.34
CA GLY A 182 22.30 -9.00 3.90
C GLY A 182 21.93 -10.04 2.84
N ASN A 183 21.11 -9.67 1.86
CA ASN A 183 20.77 -10.55 0.74
C ASN A 183 21.97 -10.83 -0.17
N ALA A 184 22.81 -9.82 -0.44
CA ALA A 184 24.02 -9.98 -1.23
C ALA A 184 25.03 -10.92 -0.53
N VAL A 185 25.25 -10.74 0.77
CA VAL A 185 26.14 -11.63 1.56
C VAL A 185 25.64 -13.07 1.56
N LYS A 186 24.34 -13.29 1.78
CA LYS A 186 23.74 -14.64 1.70
C LYS A 186 23.91 -15.27 0.31
N LEU A 187 23.80 -14.47 -0.75
CA LEU A 187 24.00 -14.95 -2.12
C LEU A 187 25.47 -15.35 -2.37
N MET A 188 26.42 -14.55 -1.88
CA MET A 188 27.86 -14.86 -1.98
C MET A 188 28.18 -16.18 -1.24
N GLN A 189 27.75 -16.33 0.01
CA GLN A 189 27.94 -17.55 0.79
C GLN A 189 27.35 -18.78 0.08
N LYS A 190 26.16 -18.66 -0.53
CA LYS A 190 25.54 -19.75 -1.30
C LYS A 190 26.31 -20.11 -2.57
N LYS A 191 27.01 -19.15 -3.18
CA LYS A 191 27.83 -19.38 -4.37
C LYS A 191 29.20 -19.96 -4.01
N GLU A 192 29.76 -19.61 -2.85
CA GLU A 192 31.01 -20.16 -2.35
C GLU A 192 30.89 -21.60 -1.83
N GLN A 193 29.69 -22.01 -1.40
CA GLN A 193 29.39 -23.39 -0.98
C GLN A 193 29.08 -24.35 -2.16
N LYS A 194 29.06 -23.84 -3.39
CA LYS A 194 28.86 -24.62 -4.62
C LYS A 194 30.18 -24.73 -5.38
#